data_AF-A0A6T5VNJ7-F1
#
_entry.id   AF-A0A6T5VNJ7-F1
#
_cell.length_a   1.000
_cell.length_b   1.000
_cell.length_c   1.000
_cell.angle_alpha   90.00
_cell.angle_beta   90.00
_cell.angle_gamma   90.00
#
_symmetry.space_group_name_H-M   'P 1'
#
loop_
_entity.id
_entity.type
_entity.pdbx_description
1 polymer ?
#
loop_
_entity_poly.entity_id
_entity_poly.type
_entity_poly.pdbx_seq_one_letter_code
_entity_poly.pdbx_strand_id
1 'polypeptide(L)'
;DAPNYGQVPPYLQKIKGEIMDEYEYIRQMQQAQSEAGPPGMRLLPEEERVTLIDELKRKWDEVNVHYQQTSVLALASLDSIGKVKRKEMLEAQLAQIEKDIEKLSKPTIYVRTDEDN
;
A
#
# COMPACT_ATOMS: atom_id res chain seq x y z
N ASP A 1 61.99 28.07 -18.08
CA ASP A 1 61.04 27.03 -17.67
C ASP A 1 60.03 27.60 -16.69
N ALA A 2 58.73 27.50 -16.98
CA ALA A 2 57.66 27.93 -16.07
C ALA A 2 57.38 26.78 -15.08
N PRO A 3 57.72 26.90 -13.78
CA PRO A 3 57.81 25.75 -12.86
C PRO A 3 56.51 24.98 -12.59
N ASN A 4 55.36 25.47 -13.05
CA ASN A 4 54.04 24.97 -12.63
C ASN A 4 53.11 24.60 -13.81
N TYR A 5 53.63 24.49 -15.03
CA TYR A 5 52.81 24.12 -16.19
C TYR A 5 52.44 22.64 -16.11
N GLY A 6 51.14 22.32 -16.07
CA GLY A 6 50.62 20.95 -16.01
C GLY A 6 50.30 20.41 -14.62
N GLN A 7 50.52 21.17 -13.53
CA GLN A 7 50.08 20.78 -12.19
C GLN A 7 48.67 21.29 -11.91
N VAL A 8 47.81 20.43 -11.35
CA VAL A 8 46.46 20.81 -10.94
C VAL A 8 46.55 21.74 -9.72
N PRO A 9 46.05 22.98 -9.81
CA PRO A 9 46.04 23.91 -8.70
C PRO A 9 45.29 23.37 -7.46
N PRO A 10 45.77 23.65 -6.23
CA PRO A 10 45.15 23.17 -5.00
C PRO A 10 43.68 23.57 -4.83
N TYR A 11 43.28 24.72 -5.36
CA TYR A 11 41.89 25.18 -5.29
C TYR A 11 40.94 24.30 -6.12
N LEU A 12 41.40 23.74 -7.24
CA LEU A 12 40.59 22.83 -8.06
C LEU A 12 40.39 21.47 -7.37
N GLN A 13 41.34 21.03 -6.56
CA GLN A 13 41.18 19.83 -5.73
C GLN A 13 40.14 20.04 -4.62
N LYS A 14 40.12 21.21 -3.99
CA LYS A 14 39.10 21.58 -2.99
C LYS A 14 37.71 21.62 -3.59
N ILE A 15 37.54 22.35 -4.70
CA ILE A 15 36.26 22.46 -5.41
C ILE A 15 35.76 21.07 -5.85
N LYS A 16 36.65 20.18 -6.30
CA LYS A 16 36.28 18.80 -6.66
C LYS A 16 35.75 18.02 -5.46
N GLY A 17 36.35 18.19 -4.28
CA GLY A 17 35.87 17.58 -3.04
C GLY A 17 34.49 18.12 -2.65
N GLU A 18 34.33 19.44 -2.62
CA GLU A 18 33.06 20.11 -2.32
C GLU A 18 31.93 19.67 -3.25
N ILE A 19 32.20 19.58 -4.56
CA ILE A 19 31.24 19.07 -5.55
C ILE A 19 30.87 17.61 -5.25
N MET A 20 31.84 16.77 -4.89
CA MET A 20 31.61 15.35 -4.63
C MET A 20 30.74 15.15 -3.38
N ASP A 21 31.02 15.90 -2.32
CA ASP A 21 30.24 15.88 -1.08
C ASP A 21 28.78 16.34 -1.33
N GLU A 22 28.59 17.38 -2.15
CA GLU A 22 27.26 17.87 -2.52
C GLU A 22 26.49 16.85 -3.38
N TYR A 23 27.17 16.16 -4.30
CA TYR A 23 26.59 15.06 -5.07
C TYR A 23 26.16 13.90 -4.17
N GLU A 24 26.99 13.52 -3.19
CA GLU A 24 26.65 12.46 -2.23
C GLU A 24 25.46 12.87 -1.35
N TYR A 25 25.41 14.13 -0.90
CA TYR A 25 24.30 14.66 -0.13
C TYR A 25 22.98 14.63 -0.90
N ILE A 26 22.97 15.13 -2.14
CA ILE A 26 21.79 15.11 -3.01
C ILE A 26 21.34 13.67 -3.28
N ARG A 27 22.28 12.75 -3.48
CA ARG A 27 21.99 11.33 -3.71
C ARG A 27 21.34 10.68 -2.49
N GLN A 28 21.85 10.95 -1.30
CA GLN A 28 21.27 10.46 -0.04
C GLN A 28 19.86 11.02 0.18
N MET A 29 19.64 12.31 -0.08
CA MET A 29 18.31 12.92 0.00
C MET A 29 17.32 12.30 -1.00
N GLN A 30 17.74 12.08 -2.25
CA GLN A 30 16.90 11.44 -3.26
C GLN A 30 16.58 9.99 -2.91
N GLN A 31 17.55 9.24 -2.35
CA GLN A 31 17.32 7.88 -1.84
C GLN A 31 16.32 7.86 -0.70
N ALA A 32 16.50 8.70 0.32
CA ALA A 32 15.56 8.80 1.44
C ALA A 32 14.15 9.20 0.97
N GLN A 33 14.05 10.06 -0.05
CA GLN A 33 12.79 10.51 -0.62
C GLN A 33 12.14 9.51 -1.60
N SER A 34 12.90 8.53 -2.10
CA SER A 34 12.36 7.43 -2.92
C SER A 34 12.05 6.17 -2.09
N GLU A 35 12.69 6.02 -0.93
CA GLU A 35 12.34 5.03 0.09
C GLU A 35 11.10 5.44 0.88
N ALA A 36 10.92 6.75 1.14
CA ALA A 36 9.64 7.29 1.54
C ALA A 36 8.71 7.27 0.32
N GLY A 37 7.56 6.59 0.42
CA GLY A 37 6.57 6.54 -0.67
C GLY A 37 6.04 7.93 -1.06
N PRO A 38 4.97 7.99 -1.88
CA PRO A 38 4.30 9.24 -2.22
C PRO A 38 4.02 10.09 -0.95
N PRO A 39 4.16 11.43 -1.01
CA PRO A 39 3.98 12.28 0.17
C PRO A 39 2.61 12.05 0.81
N GLY A 40 2.59 11.84 2.13
CA GLY A 40 1.39 11.51 2.91
C GLY A 40 0.94 10.05 2.82
N MET A 41 1.77 9.15 2.28
CA MET A 41 1.51 7.71 2.27
C MET A 41 2.65 6.94 2.93
N ARG A 42 2.30 5.96 3.76
CA ARG A 42 3.23 4.96 4.30
C ARG A 42 3.11 3.65 3.55
N LEU A 43 4.22 2.94 3.39
CA LEU A 43 4.21 1.54 2.97
C LEU A 43 3.52 0.70 4.06
N LEU A 44 2.57 -0.12 3.67
CA LEU A 44 1.94 -1.09 4.57
C LEU A 44 2.91 -2.26 4.81
N PRO A 45 3.33 -2.53 6.06
CA PRO A 45 4.17 -3.67 6.39
C PRO A 45 3.51 -4.99 5.99
N GLU A 46 4.33 -5.99 5.69
CA GLU A 46 3.81 -7.29 5.22
C GLU A 46 3.01 -7.99 6.32
N GLU A 47 3.44 -7.91 7.57
CA GLU A 47 2.74 -8.48 8.73
C GLU A 47 1.36 -7.86 8.94
N GLU A 48 1.23 -6.53 8.79
CA GLU A 48 -0.04 -5.82 8.89
C GLU A 48 -0.97 -6.23 7.73
N ARG A 49 -0.42 -6.37 6.52
CA ARG A 49 -1.14 -6.83 5.34
C ARG A 49 -1.68 -8.24 5.51
N VAL A 50 -0.87 -9.18 5.98
CA VAL A 50 -1.27 -10.58 6.20
C VAL A 50 -2.38 -10.65 7.24
N THR A 51 -2.22 -9.93 8.36
CA THR A 51 -3.22 -9.87 9.42
C THR A 51 -4.55 -9.35 8.88
N LEU A 52 -4.52 -8.26 8.10
CA LEU A 52 -5.73 -7.69 7.50
C LEU A 52 -6.41 -8.64 6.52
N ILE A 53 -5.64 -9.37 5.71
CA ILE A 53 -6.17 -10.39 4.80
C ILE A 53 -6.87 -11.52 5.58
N ASP A 54 -6.28 -11.99 6.67
CA ASP A 54 -6.85 -13.07 7.48
C ASP A 54 -8.13 -12.62 8.21
N GLU A 55 -8.18 -11.38 8.70
CA GLU A 55 -9.40 -10.78 9.25
C GLU A 55 -10.50 -10.65 8.19
N LEU A 56 -10.16 -10.23 6.97
CA LEU A 56 -11.11 -10.15 5.86
C LEU A 56 -11.64 -11.53 5.45
N LYS A 57 -10.80 -12.57 5.43
CA LYS A 57 -11.25 -13.95 5.19
C LYS A 57 -12.20 -14.43 6.28
N ARG A 58 -11.91 -14.18 7.55
CA ARG A 58 -12.81 -14.52 8.65
C ARG A 58 -14.17 -13.85 8.49
N LYS A 59 -14.16 -12.56 8.14
CA LYS A 59 -15.40 -11.81 7.85
C LYS A 59 -16.15 -12.39 6.65
N TRP A 60 -15.44 -12.80 5.59
CA TRP A 60 -16.04 -13.47 4.44
C TRP A 60 -16.73 -14.77 4.86
N ASP A 61 -16.08 -15.60 5.69
CA ASP A 61 -16.65 -16.85 6.19
C ASP A 61 -17.94 -16.59 6.99
N GLU A 62 -17.93 -15.61 7.90
CA GLU A 62 -19.11 -15.21 8.68
C GLU A 62 -20.29 -14.79 7.78
N VAL A 63 -20.02 -13.94 6.78
CA VAL A 63 -21.04 -13.46 5.83
C VAL A 63 -21.52 -14.61 4.92
N ASN A 64 -20.62 -15.50 4.50
CA ASN A 64 -20.93 -16.64 3.65
C ASN A 64 -21.78 -17.67 4.41
N VAL A 65 -21.50 -17.94 5.68
CA VAL A 65 -22.36 -18.78 6.53
C VAL A 65 -23.77 -18.17 6.61
N HIS A 66 -23.88 -16.86 6.84
CA HIS A 66 -25.18 -16.19 6.89
C HIS A 66 -25.91 -16.22 5.54
N TYR A 67 -25.17 -16.06 4.43
CA TYR A 67 -25.70 -16.20 3.08
C TYR A 67 -26.22 -17.62 2.81
N GLN A 68 -25.44 -18.64 3.17
CA GLN A 68 -25.84 -20.05 3.02
C GLN A 68 -27.06 -20.39 3.87
N GLN A 69 -27.12 -19.95 5.12
CA GLN A 69 -28.29 -20.13 5.98
C GLN A 69 -29.53 -19.46 5.39
N THR A 70 -29.40 -18.21 4.93
CA THR A 70 -30.52 -17.46 4.34
C THR A 70 -30.97 -18.07 3.01
N SER A 71 -30.02 -18.54 2.19
CA SER A 71 -30.29 -19.22 0.94
C SER A 71 -30.93 -20.59 1.20
N VAL A 72 -30.25 -21.52 1.87
CA VAL A 72 -30.73 -22.90 2.05
C VAL A 72 -32.03 -22.98 2.86
N LEU A 73 -32.22 -22.16 3.91
CA LEU A 73 -33.38 -22.26 4.81
C LEU A 73 -34.58 -21.40 4.37
N ALA A 74 -34.40 -20.31 3.62
CA ALA A 74 -35.50 -19.42 3.23
C ALA A 74 -35.99 -19.58 1.79
N LEU A 75 -35.29 -20.37 0.95
CA LEU A 75 -35.63 -20.62 -0.46
C LEU A 75 -36.90 -21.46 -0.69
N ALA A 76 -37.48 -22.10 0.34
CA ALA A 76 -38.77 -22.77 0.21
C ALA A 76 -39.94 -21.79 -0.02
N SER A 77 -39.73 -20.48 0.19
CA SER A 77 -40.73 -19.41 -0.06
C SER A 77 -40.04 -18.06 -0.33
N LEU A 78 -39.40 -17.90 -1.49
CA LEU A 78 -38.84 -16.61 -1.97
C LEU A 78 -39.91 -15.55 -2.30
N ASP A 79 -41.06 -15.56 -1.64
CA ASP A 79 -42.23 -14.78 -2.05
C ASP A 79 -42.22 -13.32 -1.56
N SER A 80 -41.16 -12.88 -0.88
CA SER A 80 -41.11 -11.55 -0.27
C SER A 80 -39.92 -10.72 -0.78
N ILE A 81 -40.22 -9.51 -1.26
CA ILE A 81 -39.27 -8.47 -1.69
C ILE A 81 -38.16 -8.24 -0.65
N GLY A 82 -38.49 -8.33 0.65
CA GLY A 82 -37.51 -8.17 1.73
C GLY A 82 -36.48 -9.30 1.81
N LYS A 83 -36.82 -10.52 1.38
CA LYS A 83 -35.88 -11.66 1.34
C LYS A 83 -34.90 -11.51 0.18
N VAL A 84 -35.38 -11.08 -0.99
CA VAL A 84 -34.55 -10.79 -2.16
C VAL A 84 -33.53 -9.70 -1.84
N LYS A 85 -33.98 -8.57 -1.26
CA LYS A 85 -33.10 -7.46 -0.89
C LYS A 85 -32.01 -7.86 0.12
N ARG A 86 -32.33 -8.72 1.10
CA ARG A 86 -31.32 -9.24 2.05
C ARG A 86 -30.29 -10.11 1.33
N LYS A 87 -30.71 -10.96 0.39
CA LYS A 87 -29.80 -11.79 -0.41
C LYS A 87 -28.84 -10.92 -1.23
N GLU A 88 -29.37 -9.95 -1.97
CA GLU A 88 -28.58 -9.00 -2.76
C GLU A 88 -27.57 -8.22 -1.89
N MET A 89 -27.98 -7.82 -0.67
CA MET A 89 -27.09 -7.13 0.27
C MET A 89 -25.94 -8.02 0.76
N LEU A 90 -26.17 -9.33 0.92
CA LEU A 90 -25.13 -10.29 1.31
C LEU A 90 -24.19 -10.59 0.15
N GLU A 91 -24.72 -10.75 -1.07
CA GLU A 91 -23.91 -10.90 -2.29
C GLU A 91 -23.01 -9.68 -2.53
N ALA A 92 -23.56 -8.47 -2.38
CA ALA A 92 -22.78 -7.24 -2.51
C ALA A 92 -21.67 -7.14 -1.46
N GLN A 93 -21.92 -7.59 -0.22
CA GLN A 93 -20.90 -7.64 0.83
C GLN A 93 -19.80 -8.65 0.53
N LEU A 94 -20.15 -9.86 0.07
CA LEU A 94 -19.17 -10.87 -0.32
C LEU A 94 -18.28 -10.37 -1.46
N ALA A 95 -18.88 -9.80 -2.51
CA ALA A 95 -18.16 -9.24 -3.65
C ALA A 95 -17.23 -8.08 -3.24
N GLN A 96 -17.65 -7.26 -2.27
CA GLN A 96 -16.81 -6.18 -1.75
C GLN A 96 -15.60 -6.73 -1.00
N ILE A 97 -15.79 -7.74 -0.14
CA ILE A 97 -14.69 -8.36 0.61
C ILE A 97 -13.69 -9.03 -0.34
N GLU A 98 -14.16 -9.75 -1.36
CA GLU A 98 -13.31 -10.37 -2.39
C GLU A 98 -12.46 -9.32 -3.12
N LYS A 99 -13.07 -8.21 -3.52
CA LYS A 99 -12.38 -7.09 -4.17
C LYS A 99 -11.32 -6.46 -3.27
N ASP A 100 -11.56 -6.38 -1.97
CA ASP A 100 -10.61 -5.81 -1.02
C ASP A 100 -9.45 -6.77 -0.73
N ILE A 101 -9.71 -8.09 -0.65
CA ILE A 101 -8.67 -9.12 -0.60
C ILE A 101 -7.79 -9.08 -1.86
N GLU A 102 -8.40 -8.93 -3.04
CA GLU A 102 -7.66 -8.84 -4.31
C GLU A 102 -6.72 -7.61 -4.32
N LYS A 103 -7.18 -6.45 -3.86
CA LYS A 103 -6.33 -5.26 -3.73
C LYS A 103 -5.17 -5.50 -2.76
N LEU A 104 -5.43 -6.18 -1.65
CA LEU A 104 -4.44 -6.47 -0.61
C LEU A 104 -3.45 -7.58 -0.99
N SER A 105 -3.76 -8.40 -2.00
CA SER A 105 -2.87 -9.45 -2.50
C SER A 105 -1.61 -8.90 -3.18
N LYS A 106 -1.62 -7.61 -3.59
CA LYS A 106 -0.46 -6.95 -4.21
C LYS A 106 0.72 -6.87 -3.22
N PRO A 107 1.96 -7.04 -3.69
CA PRO A 107 3.14 -7.09 -2.82
C PRO A 107 3.51 -5.73 -2.21
N THR A 108 3.12 -4.62 -2.85
CA THR A 108 3.48 -3.27 -2.40
C THR A 108 2.21 -2.43 -2.33
N ILE A 109 1.86 -1.97 -1.13
CA ILE A 109 0.63 -1.21 -0.87
C ILE A 109 1.00 0.02 -0.05
N TYR A 110 0.58 1.18 -0.53
CA TYR A 110 0.73 2.44 0.17
C TYR A 110 -0.62 2.84 0.78
N VAL A 111 -0.62 3.14 2.08
CA VAL A 111 -1.80 3.62 2.81
C VAL A 111 -1.58 5.06 3.23
N ARG A 112 -2.62 5.89 3.15
CA ARG A 112 -2.55 7.29 3.56
C ARG A 112 -2.29 7.35 5.07
N THR A 113 -1.32 8.15 5.50
CA THR A 113 -1.11 8.46 6.92
C THR A 113 -2.05 9.60 7.29
N ASP A 114 -3.08 9.30 8.08
CA ASP A 114 -4.00 10.32 8.61
C ASP A 114 -3.39 11.04 9.83
N GLU A 115 -2.12 11.50 9.73
CA GLU A 115 -1.47 12.28 10.81
C GLU A 115 -1.97 13.74 10.90
N ASP A 116 -2.93 14.15 10.05
CA ASP A 116 -3.57 15.46 10.09
C ASP A 116 -5.08 15.38 10.36
N ASN A 117 -5.48 14.92 11.56
CA ASN A 117 -6.79 15.27 12.13
C ASN A 117 -6.74 15.42 13.65
#